data_AF-A0A1J4SEH6-F1
#
_entry.id   AF-A0A1J4SEH6-F1
#
_cell.length_a   1.000
_cell.length_b   1.000
_cell.length_c   1.000
_cell.angle_alpha   90.00
_cell.angle_beta   90.00
_cell.angle_gamma   90.00
#
_symmetry.space_group_name_H-M   'P 1'
#
loop_
_entity.id
_entity.type
_entity.pdbx_description
1 polymer ?
#
loop_
_entity_poly.entity_id
_entity_poly.type
_entity_poly.pdbx_seq_one_letter_code
_entity_poly.pdbx_strand_id
1 'polypeptide(L)'
;MEKITVDELLKKVGSKYGLISLVVKRAREMLNDSEKTIKAGEIINKIFEEIVQDKITIKQEEVDESKQKESEEDKEDVRRVSRREKD
;
A
#
# COMPACT_ATOMS: atom_id res chain seq x y z
N MET A 1 2.31 21.98 15.93
CA MET A 1 2.61 20.62 15.42
C MET A 1 4.08 20.38 15.67
N GLU A 2 4.39 19.36 16.47
CA GLU A 2 5.76 18.89 16.61
C GLU A 2 6.25 18.42 15.25
N LYS A 3 7.45 18.83 14.85
CA LYS A 3 7.98 18.52 13.53
C LYS A 3 8.48 17.09 13.54
N ILE A 4 7.67 16.16 13.03
CA ILE A 4 8.07 14.76 12.87
C ILE A 4 9.33 14.70 12.02
N THR A 5 10.36 14.07 12.57
CA THR A 5 11.65 13.90 11.88
C THR A 5 11.75 12.54 11.21
N VAL A 6 12.58 12.46 10.17
CA VAL A 6 12.84 11.18 9.49
C VAL A 6 13.48 10.18 10.46
N ASP A 7 14.34 10.63 11.38
CA ASP A 7 15.00 9.77 12.35
C ASP A 7 14.01 9.10 13.31
N GLU A 8 12.94 9.80 13.72
CA GLU A 8 11.87 9.21 14.52
C GLU A 8 11.10 8.12 13.76
N LEU A 9 10.76 8.38 12.50
CA LEU A 9 10.10 7.40 11.64
C LEU A 9 10.98 6.16 11.43
N LEU A 10 12.29 6.35 11.26
CA LEU A 10 13.24 5.24 11.10
C LEU A 10 13.43 4.44 12.37
N LYS A 11 13.38 5.05 13.56
CA LYS A 11 13.39 4.31 14.84
C LYS A 11 12.18 3.39 14.99
N LYS A 12 11.02 3.78 14.44
CA LYS A 12 9.79 2.98 14.47
C LYS A 12 9.80 1.84 13.44
N VAL A 13 10.24 2.13 12.22
CA VAL A 13 10.14 1.20 11.08
C VAL A 13 11.39 0.35 10.87
N GLY A 14 12.55 0.80 11.36
CA GLY A 14 13.82 0.06 11.30
C GLY A 14 14.55 0.10 9.95
N SER A 15 13.90 0.54 8.87
CA SER A 15 14.55 0.66 7.55
C SER A 15 13.99 1.79 6.69
N LYS A 16 14.87 2.42 5.88
CA LYS A 16 14.50 3.49 4.94
C LYS A 16 13.54 2.99 3.86
N TYR A 17 13.84 1.83 3.26
CA TYR A 17 12.99 1.26 2.22
C TYR A 17 11.68 0.72 2.78
N GLY A 18 11.69 0.14 3.98
CA GLY A 18 10.46 -0.25 4.67
C GLY A 18 9.55 0.96 4.90
N LEU A 19 10.11 2.08 5.38
CA LEU A 19 9.34 3.31 5.58
C LEU A 19 8.65 3.76 4.29
N ILE A 20 9.36 3.76 3.16
CA ILE A 20 8.78 4.13 1.85
C ILE A 20 7.66 3.16 1.47
N SER A 21 7.90 1.85 1.57
CA SER A 21 6.89 0.83 1.23
C SER A 21 5.63 0.95 2.09
N LEU A 22 5.78 1.19 3.40
CA LEU A 22 4.67 1.37 4.33
C LEU A 22 3.85 2.61 3.97
N VAL A 23 4.52 3.73 3.71
CA VAL A 23 3.86 5.00 3.35
C VAL A 23 3.10 4.86 2.04
N VAL A 24 3.69 4.24 1.01
CA VAL A 24 3.04 4.04 -0.29
C VAL A 24 1.82 3.13 -0.15
N LYS A 25 1.94 2.00 0.56
CA LYS A 25 0.83 1.08 0.81
C LYS A 25 -0.33 1.80 1.48
N ARG A 26 -0.03 2.54 2.55
CA ARG A 26 -1.04 3.26 3.33
C ARG A 26 -1.69 4.40 2.54
N ALA A 27 -0.91 5.15 1.75
CA ALA A 27 -1.43 6.19 0.89
C ALA A 27 -2.43 5.64 -0.14
N ARG A 28 -2.15 4.48 -0.74
CA ARG A 28 -3.10 3.81 -1.65
C ARG A 28 -4.40 3.42 -0.97
N GLU A 29 -4.32 2.85 0.24
CA GLU A 29 -5.52 2.52 1.02
C GLU A 29 -6.38 3.77 1.30
N MET A 30 -5.75 4.88 1.66
CA MET A 30 -6.47 6.14 1.96
C MET A 30 -7.05 6.82 0.72
N LEU A 31 -6.44 6.64 -0.46
CA LEU A 31 -6.95 7.16 -1.73
C LEU A 31 -8.09 6.30 -2.29
N ASN A 32 -8.08 4.99 -2.03
CA ASN A 32 -9.13 4.07 -2.45
C ASN A 32 -10.35 4.09 -1.51
N ASP A 33 -10.22 4.67 -0.33
CA ASP A 33 -11.30 4.83 0.65
C ASP A 33 -12.27 5.93 0.17
N SER A 34 -13.33 5.52 -0.54
CA SER A 34 -14.29 6.40 -1.21
C SER A 34 -15.09 7.29 -0.26
N GLU A 35 -15.06 7.02 1.04
CA GLU A 35 -15.75 7.82 2.07
C GLU A 35 -14.94 9.02 2.56
N LYS A 36 -13.62 9.10 2.28
CA LYS A 36 -12.75 10.11 2.88
C LYS A 36 -12.25 11.13 1.87
N THR A 37 -12.81 12.34 1.93
CA THR A 37 -12.30 13.53 1.23
C THR A 37 -11.06 14.08 1.93
N ILE A 38 -9.97 13.30 1.98
CA ILE A 38 -8.69 13.80 2.50
C ILE A 38 -7.96 14.49 1.34
N LYS A 39 -7.49 15.72 1.55
CA LYS A 39 -6.66 16.40 0.55
C LYS A 39 -5.36 15.62 0.37
N ALA A 40 -4.96 15.39 -0.88
CA ALA A 40 -3.75 14.62 -1.19
C ALA A 40 -2.49 15.10 -0.41
N GLY A 41 -2.38 16.41 -0.15
CA GLY A 41 -1.27 16.99 0.62
C GLY A 41 -1.27 16.65 2.12
N GLU A 42 -2.40 16.25 2.70
CA GLU A 42 -2.53 15.93 4.14
C GLU A 42 -2.34 14.44 4.43
N ILE A 43 -2.44 13.59 3.39
CA ILE A 43 -2.31 12.14 3.50
C ILE A 43 -0.95 11.76 4.10
N ILE A 44 0.14 12.35 3.61
CA ILE A 44 1.49 12.01 4.05
C ILE A 44 1.71 12.36 5.53
N ASN A 45 1.29 13.55 5.96
CA ASN A 45 1.43 13.96 7.35
C ASN A 45 0.64 13.04 8.29
N LYS A 46 -0.59 12.67 7.89
CA LYS A 46 -1.42 11.75 8.66
C LYS A 46 -0.80 10.35 8.76
N ILE A 47 -0.17 9.86 7.69
CA ILE A 47 0.56 8.59 7.71
C ILE A 47 1.74 8.67 8.69
N PHE A 48 2.50 9.76 8.68
CA PHE A 48 3.62 9.94 9.62
C PHE A 48 3.14 9.97 11.07
N GLU A 49 2.02 10.64 11.35
CA GLU A 49 1.38 10.59 12.67
C GLU A 49 0.97 9.16 13.04
N GLU A 50 0.37 8.40 12.12
CA GLU A 50 -0.01 7.00 12.34
C GLU A 50 1.21 6.10 12.65
N ILE A 51 2.36 6.35 12.02
CA ILE A 51 3.63 5.62 12.30
C ILE A 51 4.16 5.97 13.69
N VAL A 52 4.22 7.26 14.05
CA VAL A 52 4.72 7.69 15.35
C VAL A 52 3.82 7.17 16.49
N GLN A 53 2.51 7.09 16.24
CA GLN A 53 1.51 6.54 17.16
C GLN A 53 1.44 5.00 17.20
N ASP A 54 2.34 4.29 16.48
CA ASP A 54 2.35 2.83 16.38
C ASP A 54 1.04 2.21 15.86
N LYS A 55 0.22 2.98 15.13
CA LYS A 55 -1.05 2.51 14.55
C LYS A 55 -0.85 1.65 13.31
N ILE A 56 0.24 1.91 12.58
CA ILE A 56 0.64 1.14 11.40
C ILE A 56 2.09 0.69 11.55
N THR A 57 2.36 -0.57 11.27
CA THR A 57 3.68 -1.19 11.39
C THR A 57 3.95 -2.09 10.20
N ILE A 58 5.23 -2.34 9.92
CA ILE A 58 5.62 -3.40 8.99
C ILE A 58 5.71 -4.68 9.80
N LYS A 59 4.72 -5.56 9.65
CA LYS A 59 4.93 -6.96 9.99
C LYS A 59 5.92 -7.50 8.97
N GLN A 60 7.11 -7.85 9.41
CA GLN A 60 7.95 -8.79 8.67
C GLN A 60 7.23 -10.14 8.75
N GLU A 61 6.23 -10.33 7.88
CA GLU A 61 5.83 -11.69 7.54
C GLU A 61 7.05 -12.31 6.86
N GLU A 62 7.61 -13.35 7.47
CA GLU A 62 8.56 -14.24 6.81
C GLU A 62 7.99 -14.53 5.43
N VAL A 63 8.74 -14.18 4.39
CA VAL A 63 8.29 -14.26 3.00
C VAL A 63 8.04 -15.73 2.69
N ASP A 64 6.80 -16.18 2.87
CA ASP A 64 6.33 -17.43 2.31
C ASP A 64 6.11 -17.18 0.81
N GLU A 65 7.03 -17.71 0.00
CA GLU A 65 7.09 -17.59 -1.46
C GLU A 65 5.83 -18.13 -2.19
N SER A 66 4.86 -18.67 -1.45
CA SER A 66 3.68 -19.36 -1.96
C SER A 66 2.55 -18.46 -2.51
N LYS A 67 2.57 -17.14 -2.30
CA LYS A 67 1.42 -16.25 -2.62
C LYS A 67 1.49 -15.49 -3.95
N GLN A 68 2.27 -15.92 -4.94
CA GLN A 68 2.34 -15.26 -6.25
C GLN A 68 1.30 -15.72 -7.30
N LYS A 69 0.31 -16.58 -7.00
CA LYS A 69 -0.53 -17.22 -8.04
C LYS A 69 -1.93 -16.67 -8.33
N GLU A 70 -2.50 -15.73 -7.57
CA GLU A 70 -3.92 -15.35 -7.76
C GLU A 70 -4.17 -14.09 -8.61
N SER A 71 -3.38 -13.80 -9.65
CA SER A 71 -3.71 -12.69 -10.58
C SER A 71 -3.62 -13.02 -12.07
N GLU A 72 -3.50 -14.31 -12.44
CA GLU A 72 -3.49 -14.72 -13.85
C GLU A 72 -4.84 -15.23 -14.39
N GLU A 73 -5.83 -15.56 -13.55
CA GLU A 73 -7.09 -16.15 -14.05
C GLU A 73 -8.03 -15.15 -14.76
N ASP A 74 -7.96 -13.85 -14.49
CA ASP A 74 -8.85 -12.86 -15.13
C ASP A 74 -8.48 -12.48 -16.58
N LYS A 75 -7.33 -12.95 -17.10
CA LYS A 75 -6.90 -12.63 -18.47
C LYS A 75 -7.30 -13.67 -19.51
N GLU A 76 -7.78 -14.84 -19.10
CA GLU A 76 -8.15 -15.90 -20.04
C GLU A 76 -9.56 -15.71 -20.64
N ASP A 77 -10.48 -15.08 -19.90
CA ASP A 77 -11.87 -14.96 -20.35
C ASP A 77 -12.07 -13.96 -21.49
N VAL A 78 -11.27 -12.88 -21.55
CA VAL A 78 -11.34 -11.90 -22.64
C VAL A 78 -10.88 -12.51 -23.99
N ARG A 79 -9.96 -13.49 -23.96
CA ARG A 79 -9.44 -14.11 -25.19
C ARG A 79 -10.41 -15.10 -25.84
N ARG A 80 -11.32 -15.70 -25.06
CA ARG A 80 -12.30 -16.68 -25.59
C ARG A 80 -13.46 -16.01 -26.33
N VAL A 81 -13.84 -14.79 -25.95
CA VAL A 81 -14.96 -14.08 -26.60
C VAL A 81 -14.61 -13.63 -28.02
N SER A 82 -13.38 -13.16 -28.26
CA SER A 82 -12.99 -12.58 -29.57
C SER A 82 -12.83 -13.61 -30.71
N ARG A 83 -12.87 -14.92 -30.42
CA ARG A 83 -12.72 -15.98 -31.43
C ARG A 83 -14.03 -16.59 -31.93
N ARG A 84 -15.18 -16.32 -31.31
CA ARG A 84 -16.47 -16.95 -31.70
C ARG A 84 -17.31 -16.14 -32.69
N GLU A 85 -16.92 -14.92 -33.03
CA GLU A 85 -17.70 -14.06 -33.94
C GLU A 85 -17.23 -14.10 -35.40
N LYS A 86 -16.38 -15.06 -35.79
CA LYS A 86 -15.81 -15.13 -37.15
C LYS A 86 -15.87 -16.51 -37.81
N ASP A 87 -16.89 -17.31 -37.52
CA ASP A 87 -17.26 -18.48 -38.33
C ASP A 87 -18.76 -18.45 -38.65
#